data_AF-A0A1G4IZP1-F1
#
_entry.id   AF-A0A1G4IZP1-F1
#
_cell.length_a   1.000
_cell.length_b   1.000
_cell.length_c   1.000
_cell.angle_alpha   90.00
_cell.angle_beta   90.00
_cell.angle_gamma   90.00
#
_symmetry.space_group_name_H-M   'P 1'
#
loop_
_entity.id
_entity.type
_entity.pdbx_description
1 polymer ?
#
loop_
_entity_poly.entity_id
_entity_poly.type
_entity_poly.pdbx_seq_one_letter_code
_entity_poly.pdbx_strand_id
1 'polypeptide(L)'
;MAAYAQKTVKQLQKELESRQLATNGIKKDLVARLETDDAEKGEEKPAGSKEEIPEVQEEPAKEEDKEAPVPEAKPESPAVAPAESAAVADTVTDVKPAEPESKPFSPEEAKTKALEHLQVKLRRAQKFADDQTTIDSLQRQIARIQKFGLDQTTQLARELGLGQGPQNTIARHNKKKTSHKGTKNKR
;
A
#
# COMPACT_ATOMS: atom_id res chain seq x y z
N MET A 1 10.75 26.12 22.43
CA MET A 1 10.57 25.21 21.29
C MET A 1 11.93 24.83 20.68
N ALA A 2 12.63 23.82 21.23
CA ALA A 2 13.92 23.36 20.69
C ALA A 2 14.32 21.93 21.14
N ALA A 3 13.86 21.49 22.32
CA ALA A 3 14.17 20.19 22.89
C ALA A 3 13.79 19.02 21.95
N TYR A 4 12.66 19.11 21.25
CA TYR A 4 12.19 18.09 20.31
C TYR A 4 12.97 18.09 18.98
N ALA A 5 13.50 19.24 18.55
CA ALA A 5 14.29 19.34 17.32
C ALA A 5 15.58 18.52 17.37
N GLN A 6 16.16 18.30 18.56
CA GLN A 6 17.35 17.45 18.75
C GLN A 6 17.05 15.94 18.75
N LYS A 7 15.83 15.52 19.07
CA LYS A 7 15.45 14.10 19.21
C LYS A 7 15.34 13.39 17.85
N THR A 8 15.55 12.08 17.84
CA THR A 8 15.34 11.25 16.65
C THR A 8 13.85 10.95 16.43
N VAL A 9 13.46 10.57 15.20
CA VAL A 9 12.07 10.20 14.89
C VAL A 9 11.53 9.12 15.83
N LYS A 10 12.33 8.10 16.16
CA LYS A 10 11.94 7.03 17.09
C LYS A 10 11.73 7.50 18.54
N GLN A 11 12.41 8.57 18.96
CA GLN A 11 12.19 9.16 20.30
C GLN A 11 10.92 10.02 20.30
N LEU A 12 10.71 10.82 19.25
CA LEU A 12 9.50 11.63 19.09
C LEU A 12 8.24 10.75 18.98
N GLN A 13 8.32 9.62 18.26
CA GLN A 13 7.22 8.64 18.20
C GLN A 13 6.90 8.06 19.58
N LYS A 14 7.89 7.64 20.36
CA LYS A 14 7.67 7.17 21.74
C LYS A 14 7.05 8.22 22.66
N GLU A 15 7.41 9.49 22.49
CA GLU A 15 6.84 10.59 23.26
C GLU A 15 5.39 10.88 22.86
N LEU A 16 5.04 10.74 21.57
CA LEU A 16 3.66 10.79 21.08
C LEU A 16 2.85 9.57 21.55
N GLU A 17 3.41 8.36 21.50
CA GLU A 17 2.79 7.11 22.02
C GLU A 17 2.46 7.25 23.51
N SER A 18 3.39 7.78 24.29
CA SER A 18 3.22 8.02 25.74
C SER A 18 2.16 9.07 26.06
N ARG A 19 1.83 9.94 25.10
CA ARG A 19 0.77 10.96 25.17
C ARG A 19 -0.51 10.55 24.41
N GLN A 20 -0.56 9.32 23.86
CA GLN A 20 -1.65 8.81 23.01
C GLN A 20 -1.93 9.64 21.73
N LEU A 21 -0.94 10.40 21.27
CA LEU A 21 -0.98 11.24 20.07
C LEU A 21 -0.57 10.48 18.79
N ALA A 22 -1.01 10.98 17.64
CA ALA A 22 -0.72 10.35 16.35
C ALA A 22 0.78 10.36 15.99
N THR A 23 1.36 9.17 15.79
CA THR A 23 2.79 8.93 15.48
C THR A 23 3.17 9.01 13.99
N ASN A 24 2.19 9.28 13.12
CA ASN A 24 2.32 9.27 11.67
C ASN A 24 2.75 10.62 11.11
N GLY A 25 3.88 10.70 10.39
CA GLY A 25 4.35 11.94 9.74
C GLY A 25 5.84 11.97 9.49
N ILE A 26 6.34 13.08 8.95
CA ILE A 26 7.78 13.40 8.95
C ILE A 26 8.20 14.01 10.29
N LYS A 27 9.51 14.08 10.57
CA LYS A 27 10.05 14.60 11.84
C LYS A 27 9.45 15.96 12.24
N LYS A 28 9.20 16.87 11.28
CA LYS A 28 8.61 18.19 11.54
C LYS A 28 7.21 18.08 12.16
N ASP A 29 6.34 17.26 11.58
CA ASP A 29 4.96 17.04 12.06
C ASP A 29 4.94 16.46 13.47
N LEU A 30 5.87 15.53 13.77
CA LEU A 30 6.00 14.91 15.09
C LEU A 30 6.48 15.90 16.15
N VAL A 31 7.41 16.79 15.80
CA VAL A 31 7.82 17.91 16.66
C VAL A 31 6.65 18.86 16.89
N ALA A 32 5.97 19.27 15.82
CA ALA A 32 4.85 20.22 15.91
C ALA A 32 3.73 19.73 16.84
N ARG A 33 3.35 18.44 16.77
CA ARG A 33 2.32 17.87 17.67
C ARG A 33 2.73 17.81 19.13
N LEU A 34 4.02 17.57 19.42
CA LEU A 34 4.52 17.63 20.80
C LEU A 34 4.58 19.07 21.30
N GLU A 35 4.86 20.03 20.43
CA GLU A 35 4.90 21.46 20.77
C GLU A 35 3.49 22.08 20.87
N THR A 36 2.46 21.55 20.20
CA THR A 36 1.06 21.93 20.45
C THR A 36 0.51 21.30 21.73
N ASP A 37 0.76 20.00 21.97
CA ASP A 37 0.32 19.33 23.22
C ASP A 37 1.01 19.95 24.45
N ASP A 38 2.29 20.32 24.38
CA ASP A 38 2.98 21.10 25.43
C ASP A 38 2.41 22.52 25.61
N ALA A 39 1.85 23.14 24.56
CA ALA A 39 1.27 24.48 24.64
C ALA A 39 -0.12 24.44 25.28
N GLU A 40 -1.03 23.61 24.75
CA GLU A 40 -2.39 23.41 25.28
C GLU A 40 -2.34 22.97 26.75
N LYS A 41 -1.48 22.00 27.07
CA LYS A 41 -1.24 21.52 28.43
C LYS A 41 -0.43 22.49 29.31
N GLY A 42 0.21 23.48 28.71
CA GLY A 42 0.89 24.58 29.40
C GLY A 42 -0.05 25.68 29.87
N GLU A 43 -1.24 25.79 29.27
CA GLU A 43 -2.27 26.77 29.64
C GLU A 43 -3.28 26.23 30.67
N GLU A 44 -3.46 24.90 30.78
CA GLU A 44 -4.39 24.27 31.74
C GLU A 44 -3.83 24.01 33.16
N LYS A 45 -3.51 25.07 33.92
CA LYS A 45 -3.77 25.22 35.39
C LYS A 45 -3.09 26.48 35.99
N PRO A 46 -3.69 27.15 37.02
CA PRO A 46 -4.36 26.48 38.15
C PRO A 46 -5.72 27.06 38.64
N ALA A 47 -6.75 26.20 38.62
CA ALA A 47 -7.91 26.18 39.54
C ALA A 47 -8.59 24.78 39.46
N GLY A 48 -9.34 24.28 40.44
CA GLY A 48 -9.60 24.84 41.78
C GLY A 48 -10.43 23.97 42.76
N SER A 49 -11.27 23.04 42.27
CA SER A 49 -12.11 22.11 43.07
C SER A 49 -12.26 20.78 42.29
N LYS A 50 -12.23 19.54 42.81
CA LYS A 50 -12.34 18.90 44.14
C LYS A 50 -13.77 18.53 44.60
N GLU A 51 -14.02 17.21 44.62
CA GLU A 51 -15.25 16.48 45.05
C GLU A 51 -16.55 16.83 44.28
N GLU A 52 -17.54 15.94 44.09
CA GLU A 52 -17.87 14.68 44.80
C GLU A 52 -18.58 13.65 43.87
N ILE A 53 -18.57 12.35 44.23
CA ILE A 53 -19.38 11.25 43.63
C ILE A 53 -19.72 10.26 44.77
N PRO A 54 -21.00 10.10 45.15
CA PRO A 54 -21.80 8.88 44.84
C PRO A 54 -23.12 9.21 44.11
N GLU A 55 -23.79 8.33 43.33
CA GLU A 55 -24.50 7.08 43.72
C GLU A 55 -25.71 7.39 44.65
N VAL A 56 -26.98 7.03 44.38
CA VAL A 56 -27.61 5.68 44.32
C VAL A 56 -29.12 5.84 43.93
N GLN A 57 -29.75 4.87 43.22
CA GLN A 57 -31.23 4.59 43.10
C GLN A 57 -32.17 5.66 42.46
N GLU A 58 -33.35 5.34 41.90
CA GLU A 58 -33.93 4.05 41.43
C GLU A 58 -34.96 4.28 40.29
N GLU A 59 -35.20 3.24 39.48
CA GLU A 59 -36.45 3.08 38.71
C GLU A 59 -37.58 2.63 39.69
N PRO A 60 -38.87 2.95 39.46
CA PRO A 60 -39.63 2.12 38.52
C PRO A 60 -40.83 2.79 37.79
N ALA A 61 -41.27 2.14 36.69
CA ALA A 61 -42.65 1.72 36.35
C ALA A 61 -43.87 2.65 36.65
N LYS A 62 -44.95 2.70 35.84
CA LYS A 62 -45.47 1.72 34.84
C LYS A 62 -46.64 2.34 34.03
N GLU A 63 -46.83 1.91 32.76
CA GLU A 63 -48.12 1.80 32.00
C GLU A 63 -49.05 3.05 31.86
N GLU A 64 -50.02 3.15 30.93
CA GLU A 64 -50.62 2.37 29.81
C GLU A 64 -51.24 3.44 28.85
N ASP A 65 -51.55 3.34 27.54
CA ASP A 65 -51.40 2.46 26.35
C ASP A 65 -51.36 3.48 25.14
N LYS A 66 -51.20 3.32 23.81
CA LYS A 66 -51.52 2.33 22.75
C LYS A 66 -50.58 2.55 21.55
N GLU A 67 -50.28 1.60 20.67
CA GLU A 67 -50.55 0.15 20.62
C GLU A 67 -49.42 -0.53 19.79
N ALA A 68 -49.15 -1.82 20.01
CA ALA A 68 -48.13 -2.62 19.29
C ALA A 68 -48.81 -3.47 18.14
N PRO A 69 -48.25 -4.53 17.50
CA PRO A 69 -47.10 -5.39 17.90
C PRO A 69 -46.09 -5.85 16.81
N VAL A 70 -44.80 -5.78 17.19
CA VAL A 70 -43.76 -6.87 17.24
C VAL A 70 -44.29 -8.28 16.88
N PRO A 71 -43.63 -9.13 16.03
CA PRO A 71 -42.31 -9.77 16.30
C PRO A 71 -41.42 -10.06 15.05
N GLU A 72 -40.29 -10.78 15.09
CA GLU A 72 -39.12 -10.90 16.01
C GLU A 72 -38.12 -11.93 15.36
N ALA A 73 -36.88 -12.00 15.85
CA ALA A 73 -35.94 -13.13 15.73
C ALA A 73 -35.16 -13.40 14.41
N LYS A 74 -33.94 -13.94 14.62
CA LYS A 74 -33.01 -14.57 13.64
C LYS A 74 -33.14 -16.12 13.78
N PRO A 75 -32.35 -16.98 13.08
CA PRO A 75 -31.45 -16.80 11.92
C PRO A 75 -31.76 -17.80 10.77
N GLU A 76 -30.81 -17.98 9.83
CA GLU A 76 -30.40 -19.23 9.14
C GLU A 76 -30.18 -19.15 7.60
N SER A 77 -29.47 -20.15 7.09
CA SER A 77 -29.06 -20.44 5.70
C SER A 77 -28.93 -21.99 5.62
N PRO A 78 -28.92 -22.69 4.44
CA PRO A 78 -28.78 -22.20 3.07
C PRO A 78 -29.72 -22.90 2.02
N ALA A 79 -29.42 -22.74 0.72
CA ALA A 79 -30.00 -23.44 -0.45
C ALA A 79 -31.48 -23.11 -0.76
N VAL A 80 -32.09 -23.38 -1.92
CA VAL A 80 -31.73 -24.08 -3.20
C VAL A 80 -32.22 -23.14 -4.34
N ALA A 81 -31.47 -22.73 -5.37
CA ALA A 81 -31.19 -23.40 -6.67
C ALA A 81 -32.42 -24.04 -7.40
N PRO A 82 -32.36 -24.34 -8.71
CA PRO A 82 -32.23 -23.39 -9.83
C PRO A 82 -33.29 -23.65 -10.95
N ALA A 83 -33.40 -22.77 -11.97
CA ALA A 83 -33.55 -23.11 -13.40
C ALA A 83 -34.11 -21.97 -14.28
N GLU A 84 -33.37 -21.57 -15.31
CA GLU A 84 -33.93 -21.37 -16.65
C GLU A 84 -32.96 -21.99 -17.68
N SER A 85 -33.45 -22.96 -18.44
CA SER A 85 -32.81 -23.55 -19.63
C SER A 85 -33.39 -22.88 -20.89
N ALA A 86 -32.85 -22.98 -22.10
CA ALA A 86 -31.73 -23.75 -22.64
C ALA A 86 -31.06 -22.94 -23.78
N ALA A 87 -29.74 -22.96 -23.91
CA ALA A 87 -28.97 -23.85 -24.82
C ALA A 87 -29.17 -23.63 -26.33
N VAL A 88 -28.09 -23.20 -27.00
CA VAL A 88 -27.74 -23.63 -28.36
C VAL A 88 -26.24 -23.98 -28.39
N ALA A 89 -25.94 -25.19 -28.85
CA ALA A 89 -24.61 -25.62 -29.34
C ALA A 89 -24.64 -25.53 -30.89
N ASP A 90 -23.63 -25.86 -31.70
CA ASP A 90 -22.39 -26.64 -31.49
C ASP A 90 -21.34 -26.27 -32.57
N THR A 91 -20.20 -26.97 -32.60
CA THR A 91 -19.08 -26.95 -33.59
C THR A 91 -18.19 -25.69 -33.58
N VAL A 92 -16.89 -25.69 -33.24
CA VAL A 92 -15.74 -26.63 -33.38
C VAL A 92 -15.08 -26.63 -34.77
N THR A 93 -13.84 -26.11 -34.82
CA THR A 93 -12.79 -26.58 -35.73
C THR A 93 -11.41 -26.45 -35.07
N ASP A 94 -10.64 -27.54 -35.05
CA ASP A 94 -9.22 -27.62 -34.62
C ASP A 94 -8.31 -27.01 -35.73
N VAL A 95 -6.99 -26.78 -35.66
CA VAL A 95 -5.87 -27.56 -35.10
C VAL A 95 -4.66 -26.66 -34.81
N LYS A 96 -3.95 -26.87 -33.68
CA LYS A 96 -2.50 -27.21 -33.60
C LYS A 96 -1.87 -26.95 -32.22
N PRO A 97 -1.51 -28.00 -31.44
CA PRO A 97 -0.73 -27.88 -30.22
C PRO A 97 0.79 -27.94 -30.46
N ALA A 98 1.57 -27.37 -29.52
CA ALA A 98 3.00 -27.59 -29.29
C ALA A 98 3.35 -27.26 -27.83
N GLU A 99 4.39 -27.90 -27.28
CA GLU A 99 4.64 -28.00 -25.83
C GLU A 99 5.96 -27.25 -25.40
N PRO A 100 6.49 -27.32 -24.16
CA PRO A 100 6.31 -26.29 -23.14
C PRO A 100 7.61 -25.50 -22.77
N GLU A 101 7.84 -25.25 -21.46
CA GLU A 101 9.05 -24.65 -20.83
C GLU A 101 9.24 -23.12 -20.83
N SER A 102 8.22 -22.41 -20.40
CA SER A 102 8.29 -21.70 -19.10
C SER A 102 6.86 -21.37 -18.70
N LYS A 103 6.53 -21.28 -17.39
CA LYS A 103 5.20 -20.78 -17.01
C LYS A 103 5.16 -19.29 -17.38
N PRO A 104 4.43 -18.87 -18.43
CA PRO A 104 4.30 -17.45 -18.68
C PRO A 104 3.51 -16.89 -17.50
N PHE A 105 4.00 -15.82 -16.87
CA PHE A 105 3.11 -15.04 -16.02
C PHE A 105 1.90 -14.66 -16.87
N SER A 106 0.69 -14.98 -16.39
CA SER A 106 -0.54 -14.72 -17.14
C SER A 106 -0.51 -13.29 -17.67
N PRO A 107 -0.90 -13.02 -18.93
CA PRO A 107 -0.85 -11.66 -19.47
C PRO A 107 -1.63 -10.66 -18.60
N GLU A 108 -2.62 -11.13 -17.84
CA GLU A 108 -3.34 -10.36 -16.83
C GLU A 108 -2.52 -10.09 -15.56
N GLU A 109 -1.79 -11.07 -15.03
CA GLU A 109 -0.83 -10.86 -13.93
C GLU A 109 0.31 -9.91 -14.32
N ALA A 110 0.84 -10.05 -15.53
CA ALA A 110 1.87 -9.17 -16.06
C ALA A 110 1.35 -7.72 -16.17
N LYS A 111 0.08 -7.57 -16.59
CA LYS A 111 -0.63 -6.29 -16.66
C LYS A 111 -0.88 -5.69 -15.27
N THR A 112 -1.36 -6.45 -14.29
CA THR A 112 -1.61 -5.93 -12.93
C THR A 112 -0.32 -5.51 -12.22
N LYS A 113 0.71 -6.36 -12.23
CA LYS A 113 2.04 -6.06 -11.66
C LYS A 113 2.67 -4.81 -12.27
N ALA A 114 2.53 -4.63 -13.59
CA ALA A 114 3.01 -3.43 -14.28
C ALA A 114 2.21 -2.17 -13.91
N LEU A 115 0.88 -2.27 -13.81
CA LEU A 115 0.03 -1.14 -13.42
C LEU A 115 0.26 -0.73 -11.96
N GLU A 116 0.45 -1.68 -11.04
CA GLU A 116 0.78 -1.40 -9.64
C GLU A 116 2.12 -0.65 -9.51
N HIS A 117 3.18 -1.18 -10.12
CA HIS A 117 4.52 -0.55 -10.12
C HIS A 117 4.50 0.87 -10.69
N LEU A 118 3.79 1.09 -11.80
CA LEU A 118 3.63 2.42 -12.38
C LEU A 118 2.77 3.36 -11.52
N GLN A 119 1.70 2.86 -10.87
CA GLN A 119 0.91 3.67 -9.94
C GLN A 119 1.73 4.07 -8.70
N VAL A 120 2.59 3.18 -8.18
CA VAL A 120 3.51 3.50 -7.07
C VAL A 120 4.55 4.54 -7.50
N LYS A 121 5.12 4.42 -8.71
CA LYS A 121 6.01 5.45 -9.29
C LYS A 121 5.28 6.78 -9.47
N LEU A 122 4.07 6.80 -10.00
CA LEU A 122 3.28 8.02 -10.24
C LEU A 122 2.90 8.71 -8.92
N ARG A 123 2.42 7.96 -7.92
CA ARG A 123 2.12 8.49 -6.57
C ARG A 123 3.39 9.03 -5.89
N ARG A 124 4.57 8.45 -6.16
CA ARG A 124 5.85 8.99 -5.69
C ARG A 124 6.18 10.30 -6.40
N ALA A 125 6.18 10.32 -7.73
CA ALA A 125 6.50 11.50 -8.52
C ALA A 125 5.64 12.72 -8.15
N GLN A 126 4.33 12.53 -7.98
CA GLN A 126 3.42 13.56 -7.50
C GLN A 126 3.74 14.05 -6.07
N LYS A 127 4.16 13.16 -5.16
CA LYS A 127 4.47 13.52 -3.75
C LYS A 127 5.84 14.15 -3.55
N PHE A 128 6.79 13.94 -4.46
CA PHE A 128 8.15 14.48 -4.37
C PHE A 128 8.42 15.59 -5.40
N ALA A 129 7.43 15.94 -6.23
CA ALA A 129 7.53 16.94 -7.29
C ALA A 129 8.65 16.64 -8.31
N ASP A 130 8.73 15.38 -8.76
CA ASP A 130 9.52 15.01 -9.94
C ASP A 130 8.99 15.74 -11.19
N ASP A 131 9.83 15.88 -12.23
CA ASP A 131 9.50 16.62 -13.46
C ASP A 131 8.13 16.22 -14.06
N GLN A 132 7.34 17.20 -14.50
CA GLN A 132 6.04 16.96 -15.13
C GLN A 132 6.14 16.03 -16.35
N THR A 133 7.25 16.10 -17.10
CA THR A 133 7.55 15.18 -18.21
C THR A 133 7.64 13.72 -17.76
N THR A 134 8.16 13.45 -16.56
CA THR A 134 8.20 12.13 -15.94
C THR A 134 6.79 11.67 -15.56
N ILE A 135 6.00 12.54 -14.92
CA ILE A 135 4.60 12.26 -14.54
C ILE A 135 3.76 11.92 -15.79
N ASP A 136 3.84 12.73 -16.83
CA ASP A 136 3.17 12.52 -18.12
C ASP A 136 3.60 11.21 -18.78
N SER A 137 4.90 10.86 -18.72
CA SER A 137 5.40 9.61 -19.28
C SER A 137 4.82 8.38 -18.56
N LEU A 138 4.69 8.43 -17.24
CA LEU A 138 4.10 7.36 -16.43
C LEU A 138 2.60 7.22 -16.72
N GLN A 139 1.86 8.32 -16.83
CA GLN A 139 0.44 8.31 -17.24
C GLN A 139 0.25 7.67 -18.63
N ARG A 140 1.08 8.04 -19.61
CA ARG A 140 1.05 7.46 -20.97
C ARG A 140 1.39 5.97 -20.97
N GLN A 141 2.33 5.52 -20.14
CA GLN A 141 2.63 4.09 -19.99
C GLN A 141 1.46 3.32 -19.35
N ILE A 142 0.84 3.86 -18.28
CA ILE A 142 -0.36 3.28 -17.66
C ILE A 142 -1.48 3.12 -18.71
N ALA A 143 -1.78 4.18 -19.46
CA ALA A 143 -2.82 4.14 -20.50
C ALA A 143 -2.52 3.16 -21.64
N ARG A 144 -1.25 3.02 -22.05
CA ARG A 144 -0.83 1.98 -23.02
C ARG A 144 -1.05 0.58 -22.47
N ILE A 145 -0.68 0.31 -21.22
CA ILE A 145 -0.76 -1.03 -20.61
C ILE A 145 -2.20 -1.41 -20.27
N GLN A 146 -3.04 -0.45 -19.88
CA GLN A 146 -4.49 -0.67 -19.74
C GLN A 146 -5.13 -1.16 -21.05
N LYS A 147 -4.76 -0.57 -22.19
CA LYS A 147 -5.30 -0.92 -23.52
C LYS A 147 -4.66 -2.17 -24.14
N PHE A 148 -3.34 -2.29 -24.11
CA PHE A 148 -2.58 -3.27 -24.91
C PHE A 148 -1.80 -4.30 -24.08
N GLY A 149 -1.80 -4.21 -22.74
CA GLY A 149 -1.00 -5.06 -21.87
C GLY A 149 0.49 -4.66 -21.78
N LEU A 150 1.29 -5.52 -21.16
CA LEU A 150 2.73 -5.31 -20.97
C LEU A 150 3.53 -5.88 -22.15
N ASP A 151 4.23 -5.01 -22.86
CA ASP A 151 5.14 -5.34 -23.96
C ASP A 151 6.50 -5.82 -23.40
N GLN A 152 6.84 -7.09 -23.65
CA GLN A 152 8.03 -7.76 -23.11
C GLN A 152 9.36 -7.14 -23.57
N THR A 153 9.38 -6.39 -24.67
CA THR A 153 10.63 -5.76 -25.15
C THR A 153 11.04 -4.56 -24.27
N THR A 154 10.06 -3.94 -23.60
CA THR A 154 10.21 -2.66 -22.90
C THR A 154 11.08 -2.73 -21.66
N GLN A 155 11.66 -1.58 -21.26
CA GLN A 155 12.40 -1.48 -20.01
C GLN A 155 11.53 -1.79 -18.79
N LEU A 156 10.23 -1.49 -18.82
CA LEU A 156 9.31 -1.82 -17.73
C LEU A 156 9.19 -3.34 -17.53
N ALA A 157 9.07 -4.12 -18.60
CA ALA A 157 9.05 -5.57 -18.50
C ALA A 157 10.38 -6.11 -17.94
N ARG A 158 11.52 -5.51 -18.33
CA ARG A 158 12.85 -5.87 -17.79
C ARG A 158 12.97 -5.55 -16.29
N GLU A 159 12.45 -4.42 -15.82
CA GLU A 159 12.40 -4.07 -14.38
C GLU A 159 11.58 -5.09 -13.58
N LEU A 160 10.51 -5.63 -14.16
CA LEU A 160 9.62 -6.60 -13.52
C LEU A 160 10.11 -8.06 -13.64
N GLY A 161 11.24 -8.31 -14.31
CA GLY A 161 11.73 -9.66 -14.60
C GLY A 161 10.92 -10.43 -15.67
N LEU A 162 10.03 -9.73 -16.39
CA LEU A 162 9.12 -10.28 -17.41
C LEU A 162 9.61 -10.05 -18.84
N GLY A 163 10.66 -9.25 -19.01
CA GLY A 163 11.09 -8.75 -20.32
C GLY A 163 12.14 -9.61 -21.00
N GLN A 164 11.92 -9.91 -22.29
CA GLN A 164 12.86 -10.63 -23.15
C GLN A 164 13.64 -9.63 -24.01
N GLY A 165 14.97 -9.71 -23.95
CA GLY A 165 15.87 -8.88 -24.75
C GLY A 165 17.24 -8.68 -24.10
N PRO A 166 18.24 -8.21 -24.87
CA PRO A 166 19.57 -7.95 -24.33
C PRO A 166 19.51 -6.88 -23.23
N GLN A 167 20.05 -7.20 -22.05
CA GLN A 167 20.30 -6.24 -20.97
C GLN A 167 21.03 -5.02 -21.54
N ASN A 168 20.61 -3.81 -21.15
CA ASN A 168 21.20 -2.56 -21.65
C ASN A 168 22.73 -2.63 -21.50
N THR A 169 23.46 -2.38 -22.58
CA THR A 169 24.83 -2.89 -22.83
C THR A 169 25.95 -2.22 -22.04
N ILE A 170 25.64 -1.70 -20.84
CA ILE A 170 26.61 -1.51 -19.76
C ILE A 170 27.10 -2.90 -19.36
N ALA A 171 28.13 -3.38 -20.05
CA ALA A 171 28.74 -4.67 -19.76
C ALA A 171 29.13 -4.70 -18.28
N ARG A 172 28.53 -5.63 -17.51
CA ARG A 172 28.91 -5.84 -16.11
C ARG A 172 30.40 -6.16 -16.11
N HIS A 173 31.22 -5.20 -15.65
CA HIS A 173 32.67 -5.34 -15.62
C HIS A 173 33.04 -6.38 -14.55
N ASN A 174 32.97 -7.65 -14.93
CA ASN A 174 33.55 -8.76 -14.23
C ASN A 174 35.06 -8.52 -14.20
N LYS A 175 35.49 -7.85 -13.14
CA LYS A 175 36.85 -7.37 -12.88
C LYS A 175 37.75 -8.57 -12.57
N LYS A 176 37.99 -9.41 -13.59
CA LYS A 176 38.88 -10.57 -13.54
C LYS A 176 40.21 -10.10 -12.97
N LYS A 177 40.53 -10.58 -11.76
CA LYS A 177 41.76 -10.21 -11.05
C LYS A 177 42.95 -10.49 -11.98
N THR A 178 43.71 -9.45 -12.32
CA THR A 178 44.94 -9.60 -13.08
C THR A 178 45.92 -10.40 -12.22
N SER A 179 46.18 -11.65 -12.59
CA SER A 179 47.15 -12.50 -11.92
C SER A 179 48.52 -11.84 -12.02
N HIS A 180 49.03 -11.32 -10.89
CA HIS A 180 50.34 -10.68 -10.80
C HIS A 180 51.44 -11.75 -10.86
N LYS A 181 51.63 -12.35 -12.04
CA LYS A 181 52.54 -13.48 -12.25
C LYS A 181 53.86 -13.02 -12.87
N GLY A 182 54.77 -12.58 -12.03
CA GLY A 182 56.20 -12.78 -12.24
C GLY A 182 57.06 -11.56 -12.54
N THR A 183 57.59 -10.94 -11.48
CA THR A 183 58.93 -10.34 -11.47
C THR A 183 59.75 -10.95 -10.31
N LYS A 184 60.25 -12.18 -10.53
CA LYS A 184 61.29 -12.73 -9.65
C LYS A 184 62.63 -12.13 -10.06
N ASN A 185 62.98 -10.97 -9.51
CA ASN A 185 64.33 -10.43 -9.66
C ASN A 185 65.34 -11.42 -9.07
N LYS A 186 66.29 -11.84 -9.91
CA LYS A 186 67.41 -12.71 -9.54
C LYS A 186 68.59 -12.32 -10.42
N ARG A 187 69.72 -12.02 -9.77
CA ARG A 187 70.85 -11.22 -10.31
C ARG A 187 70.50 -9.74 -10.40
#